data_AF-A0A2N2FPY5-F1
#
_entry.id   AF-A0A2N2FPY5-F1
#
_cell.length_a   1.000
_cell.length_b   1.000
_cell.length_c   1.000
_cell.angle_alpha   90.00
_cell.angle_beta   90.00
_cell.angle_gamma   90.00
#
_symmetry.space_group_name_H-M   'P 1'
#
loop_
_entity.id
_entity.type
_entity.pdbx_description
1 polymer ?
#
loop_
_entity_poly.entity_id
_entity_poly.type
_entity_poly.pdbx_seq_one_letter_code
_entity_poly.pdbx_strand_id
1 'polypeptide(L)'
;MNQKELREQENRCIQEQAPACSAACPVHVDVRGMTAAIAKGNFDDAQELYRKSIPFPQIISRICDQPCQKTCLRKDLGGAIEIAALERACLDFGGRDFPAVKQLARKSVDRRGDHHCHQCLHRSRYVLAWTT
;
A
#
# COMPACT_ATOMS: atom_id res chain seq x y z
N MET A 1 43.18 14.56 -14.54
CA MET A 1 41.86 14.71 -13.89
C MET A 1 41.45 16.16 -13.96
N ASN A 2 40.72 16.52 -15.01
CA ASN A 2 40.14 17.85 -15.21
C ASN A 2 38.67 17.87 -14.72
N GLN A 3 38.07 19.05 -14.60
CA GLN A 3 36.70 19.20 -14.11
C GLN A 3 35.65 18.47 -14.98
N LYS A 4 35.93 18.28 -16.27
CA LYS A 4 35.03 17.60 -17.21
C LYS A 4 35.03 16.09 -16.99
N GLU A 5 36.19 15.49 -16.78
CA GLU A 5 36.37 14.06 -16.46
C GLU A 5 35.68 13.69 -15.13
N LEU A 6 35.75 14.58 -14.13
CA LEU A 6 35.06 14.38 -12.84
C LEU A 6 33.54 14.36 -12.99
N ARG A 7 32.97 15.22 -13.84
CA ARG A 7 31.53 15.25 -14.13
C ARG A 7 31.07 14.00 -14.89
N GLU A 8 31.89 13.47 -15.80
CA GLU A 8 31.59 12.20 -16.48
C GLU A 8 31.59 10.99 -15.53
N GLN A 9 32.47 10.99 -14.52
CA GLN A 9 32.48 9.97 -13.48
C GLN A 9 31.24 10.07 -12.58
N GLU A 10 30.85 11.29 -12.19
CA GLU A 10 29.61 11.53 -11.43
C GLU A 10 28.38 11.02 -12.17
N ASN A 11 28.26 11.29 -13.48
CA ASN A 11 27.14 10.81 -14.31
C ASN A 11 27.03 9.28 -14.40
N ARG A 12 28.12 8.54 -14.14
CA ARG A 12 28.11 7.08 -14.07
C ARG A 12 27.68 6.55 -12.69
N CYS A 13 27.65 7.42 -11.68
CA CYS A 13 27.31 7.05 -10.33
C CYS A 13 25.80 6.85 -10.20
N ILE A 14 25.39 5.71 -9.67
CA ILE A 14 24.00 5.30 -9.46
C ILE A 14 23.33 6.02 -8.26
N GLN A 15 23.75 7.25 -7.96
CA GLN A 15 23.65 7.93 -6.65
C GLN A 15 22.33 7.72 -5.88
N GLU A 16 21.19 7.77 -6.56
CA GLU A 16 19.85 7.73 -5.97
C GLU A 16 18.96 6.65 -6.63
N GLN A 17 19.53 5.73 -7.42
CA GLN A 17 18.72 4.78 -8.17
C GLN A 17 18.01 3.80 -7.21
N ALA A 18 16.68 3.76 -7.33
CA ALA A 18 15.85 2.82 -6.60
C ALA A 18 16.32 1.37 -6.87
N PRO A 19 16.19 0.46 -5.89
CA PRO A 19 16.51 -0.95 -6.08
C PRO A 19 15.83 -1.50 -7.34
N ALA A 20 16.53 -2.34 -8.12
CA ALA A 20 16.02 -2.90 -9.37
C ALA A 20 14.66 -3.61 -9.21
N CYS A 21 14.39 -4.21 -8.05
CA CYS A 21 13.11 -4.80 -7.71
C CYS A 21 11.99 -3.76 -7.54
N SER A 22 12.24 -2.66 -6.85
CA SER A 22 11.29 -1.56 -6.66
C SER A 22 11.06 -0.77 -7.95
N ALA A 23 12.10 -0.60 -8.76
CA ALA A 23 11.98 0.06 -10.08
C ALA A 23 11.17 -0.78 -11.08
N ALA A 24 11.27 -2.11 -11.02
CA ALA A 24 10.50 -3.02 -11.88
C ALA A 24 9.05 -3.23 -11.42
N CYS A 25 8.74 -2.94 -10.15
CA CYS A 25 7.39 -3.06 -9.63
C CYS A 25 6.55 -1.85 -10.09
N PRO A 26 5.37 -2.04 -10.72
CA PRO A 26 4.53 -0.93 -11.18
C PRO A 26 3.97 -0.08 -10.02
N VAL A 27 3.95 -0.63 -8.80
CA VAL A 27 3.46 0.04 -7.58
C VAL A 27 4.62 0.59 -6.74
N HIS A 28 5.87 0.35 -7.14
CA HIS A 28 7.07 0.80 -6.43
C HIS A 28 7.08 0.40 -4.94
N VAL A 29 6.80 -0.87 -4.67
CA VAL A 29 6.85 -1.43 -3.31
C VAL A 29 8.26 -1.34 -2.74
N ASP A 30 8.36 -0.96 -1.47
CA ASP A 30 9.63 -0.97 -0.73
C ASP A 30 10.01 -2.39 -0.28
N VAL A 31 10.55 -3.15 -1.23
CA VAL A 31 11.00 -4.53 -1.02
C VAL A 31 12.19 -4.58 -0.06
N ARG A 32 13.08 -3.57 -0.07
CA ARG A 32 14.27 -3.56 0.81
C ARG A 32 13.88 -3.30 2.25
N GLY A 33 13.03 -2.31 2.51
CA GLY A 33 12.50 -2.06 3.85
C GLY A 33 11.73 -3.26 4.38
N MET A 34 10.85 -3.83 3.56
CA MET A 34 10.10 -5.04 3.91
C MET A 34 11.01 -6.22 4.26
N THR A 35 11.98 -6.55 3.40
CA THR A 35 12.92 -7.66 3.64
C THR A 35 13.80 -7.42 4.87
N ALA A 36 14.22 -6.18 5.12
CA ALA A 36 14.98 -5.82 6.31
C ALA A 36 14.16 -5.98 7.61
N ALA A 37 12.86 -5.67 7.58
CA ALA A 37 11.96 -5.88 8.72
C ALA A 37 11.74 -7.39 8.97
N ILE A 38 11.52 -8.18 7.92
CA ILE A 38 11.42 -9.65 8.02
C ILE A 38 12.70 -10.25 8.59
N ALA A 39 13.88 -9.79 8.16
CA ALA A 39 15.16 -10.28 8.66
C ALA A 39 15.35 -10.03 10.18
N LYS A 40 14.65 -9.03 10.73
CA LYS A 40 14.62 -8.74 12.18
C LYS A 40 13.52 -9.50 12.93
N GLY A 41 12.67 -10.26 12.22
CA GLY A 41 11.49 -10.93 12.80
C GLY A 41 10.28 -10.01 12.99
N ASN A 42 10.34 -8.75 12.56
CA ASN A 42 9.27 -7.78 12.71
C ASN A 42 8.29 -7.87 11.54
N PHE A 43 7.44 -8.89 11.54
CA PHE A 43 6.44 -9.09 10.47
C PHE A 43 5.38 -7.98 10.44
N ASP A 44 5.03 -7.39 11.58
CA ASP A 44 4.03 -6.30 11.65
C ASP A 44 4.51 -5.02 10.95
N ASP A 45 5.79 -4.69 11.10
CA ASP A 45 6.41 -3.54 10.43
C ASP A 45 6.52 -3.80 8.91
N ALA A 46 6.91 -5.02 8.54
CA ALA A 46 6.98 -5.44 7.14
C ALA A 46 5.61 -5.41 6.46
N GLN A 47 4.57 -5.87 7.16
CA GLN A 47 3.18 -5.83 6.73
C GLN A 47 2.68 -4.39 6.56
N GLU A 48 3.05 -3.48 7.47
CA GLU A 48 2.70 -2.06 7.38
C GLU A 48 3.35 -1.40 6.15
N LEU A 49 4.65 -1.65 5.93
CA LEU A 49 5.36 -1.14 4.76
C LEU A 49 4.71 -1.63 3.47
N TYR A 50 4.34 -2.91 3.40
CA TYR A 50 3.66 -3.48 2.24
C TYR A 50 2.27 -2.86 2.02
N ARG A 51 1.49 -2.67 3.09
CA ARG A 51 0.16 -2.04 3.06
C ARG A 51 0.18 -0.57 2.67
N LYS A 52 1.26 0.16 2.97
CA LYS A 52 1.41 1.57 2.54
C LYS A 52 1.43 1.71 1.03
N SER A 53 2.05 0.75 0.33
CA SER A 53 2.13 0.76 -1.13
C SER A 53 0.92 0.13 -1.79
N ILE A 54 0.33 -0.92 -1.18
CA ILE A 54 -0.65 -1.78 -1.84
C ILE A 54 -2.03 -1.69 -1.19
N PRO A 55 -3.09 -1.33 -1.95
CA PRO A 55 -4.45 -1.21 -1.41
C PRO A 55 -5.09 -2.56 -1.06
N PHE A 56 -4.76 -3.63 -1.80
CA PHE A 56 -5.31 -4.97 -1.62
C PHE A 56 -4.20 -6.01 -1.43
N PRO A 57 -3.47 -5.97 -0.29
CA PRO A 57 -2.27 -6.78 -0.09
C PRO A 57 -2.57 -8.29 -0.08
N GLN A 58 -3.71 -8.72 0.47
CA GLN A 58 -4.11 -10.13 0.52
C GLN A 58 -4.34 -10.73 -0.89
N ILE A 59 -4.83 -9.92 -1.83
CA ILE A 59 -5.10 -10.36 -3.20
C ILE A 59 -3.80 -10.28 -4.00
N ILE A 60 -3.15 -9.11 -3.98
CA ILE A 60 -1.98 -8.83 -4.82
C ILE A 60 -0.81 -9.77 -4.50
N SER A 61 -0.56 -10.09 -3.22
CA SER A 61 0.47 -11.06 -2.83
C SER A 61 0.27 -12.47 -3.41
N ARG A 62 -0.96 -12.81 -3.83
CA ARG A 62 -1.30 -14.13 -4.40
C ARG A 62 -1.36 -14.13 -5.93
N ILE A 63 -1.69 -12.98 -6.53
CA ILE A 63 -1.84 -12.86 -8.00
C ILE A 63 -0.66 -12.18 -8.70
N CYS A 64 0.32 -11.68 -7.95
CA CYS A 64 1.46 -10.94 -8.51
C CYS A 64 2.24 -11.78 -9.55
N ASP A 65 2.49 -11.20 -10.72
CA ASP A 65 3.29 -11.78 -11.82
C ASP A 65 4.81 -11.73 -11.60
N GLN A 66 5.24 -11.14 -10.47
CA GLN A 66 6.64 -11.10 -10.01
C GLN A 66 7.65 -10.52 -11.01
N PRO A 67 7.42 -9.33 -11.59
CA PRO A 67 8.39 -8.68 -12.48
C PRO A 67 9.73 -8.41 -11.78
N CYS A 68 9.70 -8.21 -10.46
CA CYS A 68 10.86 -7.97 -9.60
C CYS A 68 11.87 -9.14 -9.55
N GLN A 69 11.43 -10.39 -9.76
CA GLN A 69 12.36 -11.53 -9.82
C GLN A 69 13.17 -11.53 -11.11
N LYS A 70 12.57 -11.09 -12.22
CA LYS A 70 13.23 -11.08 -13.53
C LYS A 70 14.40 -10.09 -13.58
N THR A 71 14.31 -9.00 -12.82
CA THR A 71 15.31 -7.93 -12.73
C THR A 71 16.24 -8.05 -11.52
N CYS A 72 16.12 -9.12 -10.73
CA CYS A 72 16.92 -9.30 -9.52
C CYS A 72 18.41 -9.53 -9.86
N LEU A 73 19.30 -8.66 -9.36
CA LEU A 73 20.75 -8.76 -9.55
C LEU A 73 21.34 -10.07 -9.01
N ARG A 74 20.69 -10.71 -8.03
CA ARG A 74 21.15 -11.99 -7.46
C ARG A 74 20.88 -13.18 -8.39
N LYS A 75 20.08 -13.01 -9.45
CA LYS A 75 19.76 -14.08 -10.40
C LYS A 75 21.02 -14.76 -10.94
N ASP A 76 22.06 -13.98 -11.22
CA ASP A 76 23.34 -14.49 -11.76
C ASP A 76 24.25 -15.13 -10.69
N LEU A 77 23.92 -14.96 -9.40
CA LEU A 77 24.74 -15.36 -8.25
C LEU A 77 24.15 -16.55 -7.47
N GLY A 78 23.19 -17.28 -8.05
CA GLY A 78 22.58 -18.45 -7.41
C GLY A 78 21.08 -18.35 -7.13
N GLY A 79 20.39 -17.39 -7.75
CA GLY A 79 18.92 -17.34 -7.78
C GLY A 79 18.34 -15.99 -7.39
N ALA A 80 17.21 -15.66 -8.01
CA ALA A 80 16.43 -14.48 -7.66
C ALA A 80 15.78 -14.65 -6.29
N ILE A 81 15.57 -13.54 -5.59
CA ILE A 81 14.87 -13.55 -4.30
C ILE A 81 13.38 -13.81 -4.53
N GLU A 82 12.80 -14.74 -3.77
CA GLU A 82 11.37 -15.04 -3.81
C GLU A 82 10.52 -13.99 -3.09
N ILE A 83 10.43 -12.79 -3.67
CA ILE A 83 9.73 -11.65 -3.07
C ILE A 83 8.26 -11.97 -2.80
N ALA A 84 7.55 -12.66 -3.69
CA ALA A 84 6.16 -13.04 -3.45
C ALA A 84 5.97 -14.01 -2.27
N ALA A 85 6.96 -14.85 -1.94
CA ALA A 85 6.92 -15.67 -0.74
C ALA A 85 7.06 -14.79 0.52
N LEU A 86 7.93 -13.79 0.46
CA LEU A 86 8.11 -12.81 1.54
C LEU A 86 6.86 -11.94 1.74
N GLU A 87 6.23 -11.47 0.66
CA GLU A 87 4.98 -10.70 0.73
C GLU A 87 3.86 -11.50 1.40
N ARG A 88 3.73 -12.79 1.05
CA ARG A 88 2.77 -13.71 1.70
C ARG A 88 3.12 -13.92 3.17
N ALA A 89 4.38 -14.18 3.49
CA ALA A 89 4.84 -14.35 4.87
C ALA A 89 4.54 -13.10 5.73
N CYS A 90 4.76 -11.89 5.21
CA CYS A 90 4.40 -10.65 5.91
C CYS A 90 2.92 -10.61 6.29
N LEU A 91 2.04 -11.11 5.43
CA LEU A 91 0.61 -11.05 5.63
C LEU A 91 0.09 -12.18 6.50
N ASP A 92 0.70 -13.37 6.39
CA ASP A 92 0.31 -14.55 7.16
C ASP A 92 0.82 -14.47 8.61
N PHE A 93 2.01 -13.90 8.84
CA PHE A 93 2.59 -13.74 10.18
C PHE A 93 2.33 -12.36 10.80
N GLY A 94 2.00 -11.34 10.00
CA GLY A 94 1.67 -10.01 10.49
C GLY A 94 0.29 -10.00 11.14
N GLY A 95 0.25 -9.79 12.45
CA GLY A 95 -0.94 -9.97 13.30
C GLY A 95 -1.88 -8.77 13.36
N ARG A 96 -1.69 -7.77 12.49
CA ARG A 96 -2.56 -6.58 12.47
C ARG A 96 -3.67 -6.76 11.45
N ASP A 97 -4.89 -6.92 11.92
CA ASP A 97 -6.08 -6.90 11.07
C ASP A 97 -6.23 -5.56 10.33
N PHE A 98 -7.06 -5.55 9.28
CA PHE A 98 -7.45 -4.32 8.60
C PHE A 98 -7.99 -3.32 9.63
N PRO A 99 -7.67 -2.02 9.52
CA PRO A 99 -8.32 -1.02 10.36
C PRO A 99 -9.82 -1.16 10.16
N ALA A 100 -10.57 -1.26 11.25
CA ALA A 100 -12.01 -1.45 11.20
C ALA A 100 -12.64 -0.39 10.28
N VAL A 101 -13.21 -0.83 9.16
CA VAL A 101 -13.89 0.08 8.24
C VAL A 101 -15.10 0.62 9.00
N LYS A 102 -15.06 1.91 9.33
CA LYS A 102 -16.18 2.57 9.97
C LYS A 102 -17.34 2.54 8.97
N GLN A 103 -18.37 1.74 9.28
CA GLN A 103 -19.57 1.67 8.47
C GLN A 103 -20.13 3.09 8.32
N LEU A 104 -20.09 3.62 7.10
CA LEU A 104 -20.74 4.89 6.80
C LEU A 104 -22.25 4.69 7.02
N ALA A 105 -22.89 5.67 7.67
CA ALA A 105 -24.32 5.59 7.95
C ALA A 105 -25.10 5.39 6.63
N ARG A 106 -25.79 4.24 6.50
CA ARG A 106 -26.61 3.94 5.33
C ARG A 106 -27.75 4.96 5.26
N LYS A 107 -27.72 5.86 4.26
CA LYS A 107 -28.88 6.72 3.99
C LYS A 107 -30.06 5.84 3.60
N SER A 108 -31.11 5.84 4.40
CA SER A 108 -32.39 5.23 4.03
C SER A 108 -32.99 6.00 2.86
N VAL A 109 -33.20 5.32 1.74
CA VAL A 109 -33.92 5.87 0.59
C VAL A 109 -35.42 5.65 0.83
N ASP A 110 -36.19 6.74 0.88
CA ASP A 110 -37.65 6.74 0.84
C ASP A 110 -38.12 6.03 -0.45
N ARG A 111 -39.30 5.36 -0.45
CA ARG A 111 -39.91 4.76 -1.65
C ARG A 111 -40.08 5.74 -2.83
N ARG A 112 -40.03 7.04 -2.59
CA ARG A 112 -40.11 8.15 -3.56
C ARG A 112 -38.75 8.61 -4.09
N GLY A 113 -37.65 8.03 -3.64
CA GLY A 113 -36.29 8.37 -4.08
C GLY A 113 -35.61 9.51 -3.30
N ASP A 114 -36.30 10.11 -2.33
CA ASP A 114 -35.77 11.25 -1.58
C ASP A 114 -34.85 10.80 -0.42
N HIS A 115 -33.63 11.32 -0.39
CA HIS A 115 -32.64 11.05 0.64
C HIS A 115 -32.91 11.87 1.92
N HIS A 116 -33.64 11.29 2.87
CA HIS A 116 -33.85 11.94 4.17
C HIS A 116 -32.76 11.52 5.17
N CYS A 117 -32.09 12.51 5.77
CA CYS A 117 -31.19 12.27 6.90
C CYS A 117 -32.03 11.82 8.11
N HIS A 118 -31.77 10.63 8.65
CA HIS A 118 -32.50 10.07 9.79
C HIS A 118 -32.47 10.98 11.03
N GLN A 119 -31.49 11.89 11.11
CA GLN A 119 -31.37 12.92 12.15
C GLN A 119 -32.40 14.07 12.02
N CYS A 120 -33.00 14.28 10.85
CA CYS A 120 -33.93 15.39 10.60
C CYS A 120 -35.38 15.08 10.99
N LEU A 121 -35.76 13.81 11.15
CA LEU A 121 -37.14 13.42 11.52
C LEU A 121 -37.51 13.83 12.96
N HIS A 122 -36.53 14.16 13.81
CA HIS A 122 -36.79 14.66 15.17
C HIS A 122 -37.06 16.18 15.24
N ARG A 123 -36.88 16.95 14.16
CA ARG A 123 -37.01 18.42 14.19
C ARG A 123 -38.20 18.97 13.43
N SER A 124 -39.16 18.13 13.04
CA SER A 124 -40.41 18.55 12.38
C SER A 124 -41.58 18.64 13.36
N ARG A 125 -41.40 19.37 14.46
CA ARG A 125 -42.47 19.63 15.43
C ARG A 125 -42.56 21.10 15.89
N TYR A 126 -41.72 21.97 15.34
CA TYR A 126 -41.56 23.37 15.77
C TYR A 126 -41.91 24.42 14.69
N VAL A 127 -42.62 24.05 13.62
CA VAL A 127 -42.99 25.00 12.54
C VAL A 127 -44.40 25.61 12.74
N LEU A 128 -45.17 25.19 13.74
CA LEU A 128 -46.54 25.68 13.97
C LEU A 128 -46.68 26.76 15.06
N ALA A 129 -45.60 27.43 15.48
CA ALA A 129 -45.62 28.36 16.62
C ALA A 129 -45.39 29.85 16.28
N TRP A 130 -45.53 30.27 15.01
CA TRP A 130 -45.25 31.65 14.58
C TRP A 130 -46.39 32.31 13.79
N THR A 131 -47.64 31.93 14.06
CA THR A 131 -48.83 32.62 13.54
C THR A 131 -49.91 32.71 14.61
N THR A 132 -49.73 33.62 15.57
CA THR A 132 -50.77 34.33 16.36
C THR A 132 -50.08 35.41 17.17
#